data_AF-A0A366L642-F1
#
_entry.id   AF-A0A366L642-F1
#
_cell.length_a   1.000
_cell.length_b   1.000
_cell.length_c   1.000
_cell.angle_alpha   90.00
_cell.angle_beta   90.00
_cell.angle_gamma   90.00
#
_symmetry.space_group_name_H-M   'P 1'
#
loop_
_entity.id
_entity.type
_entity.pdbx_description
1 polymer ?
#
loop_
_entity_poly.entity_id
_entity_poly.type
_entity_poly.pdbx_seq_one_letter_code
_entity_poly.pdbx_strand_id
1 'polypeptide(L)'
;METNSPFETNSPFKTADNGKNAAIVSYFWFIGWIIAYFAMYKDNKTELSRYHLKQTLLFHLVSTVISWGLSLFLIPVIFATGFGGSYYILRVIQVVLFVFWIIGLIAAIQGQKKPIPLIGDKAQTMFPSI
;
A
#
# COMPACT_ATOMS: atom_id res chain seq x y z
N MET A 1 22.35 -43.17 -15.73
CA MET A 1 20.87 -43.23 -15.80
C MET A 1 20.35 -41.97 -15.15
N GLU A 2 19.96 -40.98 -15.95
CA GLU A 2 19.29 -39.77 -15.46
C GLU A 2 17.89 -40.16 -15.01
N THR A 3 17.61 -40.02 -13.72
CA THR A 3 16.27 -40.21 -13.18
C THR A 3 15.44 -38.97 -13.48
N ASN A 4 14.82 -38.95 -14.66
CA ASN A 4 13.84 -37.93 -15.01
C ASN A 4 12.63 -38.08 -14.09
N SER A 5 12.55 -37.20 -13.09
CA SER A 5 11.39 -37.11 -12.20
C SER A 5 10.13 -36.82 -13.02
N PRO A 6 9.06 -37.63 -12.91
CA PRO A 6 7.87 -37.52 -13.75
C PRO A 6 6.97 -36.31 -13.42
N PHE A 7 7.45 -35.36 -12.62
CA PHE A 7 6.67 -34.22 -12.12
C PHE A 7 7.19 -32.85 -12.55
N GLU A 8 8.09 -32.76 -13.54
CA GLU A 8 8.26 -31.50 -14.26
C GLU A 8 7.02 -31.25 -15.12
N THR A 9 6.01 -30.60 -14.53
CA THR A 9 4.89 -30.05 -15.28
C THR A 9 5.45 -28.93 -16.14
N ASN A 10 5.86 -29.26 -17.35
CA ASN A 10 5.96 -28.34 -18.47
C ASN A 10 4.55 -27.84 -18.78
N SER A 11 4.00 -26.97 -17.92
CA SER A 11 2.75 -26.27 -18.19
C SER A 11 3.05 -25.25 -19.29
N PRO A 12 2.51 -25.39 -20.51
CA PRO A 12 2.67 -24.39 -21.57
C PRO A 12 2.01 -23.04 -21.20
N PHE A 13 1.29 -23.00 -20.08
CA PHE A 13 0.77 -21.80 -19.44
C PHE A 13 1.37 -21.66 -18.05
N LYS A 14 2.60 -21.13 -17.97
CA LYS A 14 3.02 -20.43 -16.75
C LYS A 14 2.09 -19.23 -16.65
N THR A 15 1.12 -19.26 -15.74
CA THR A 15 0.21 -18.12 -15.52
C THR A 15 1.08 -16.89 -15.35
N ALA A 16 1.03 -15.97 -16.33
CA ALA A 16 1.81 -14.76 -16.27
C ALA A 16 1.43 -14.05 -14.97
N ASP A 17 2.43 -13.81 -14.10
CA ASP A 17 2.21 -13.06 -12.88
C ASP A 17 1.70 -11.68 -13.27
N ASN A 18 0.46 -11.41 -12.91
CA ASN A 18 -0.21 -10.15 -13.20
C ASN A 18 0.10 -9.09 -12.13
N GLY A 19 0.93 -9.42 -11.13
CA GLY A 19 1.37 -8.53 -10.06
C GLY A 19 0.31 -8.25 -9.01
N LYS A 20 -0.84 -8.93 -9.07
CA LYS A 20 -1.96 -8.73 -8.14
C LYS A 20 -1.55 -9.05 -6.71
N ASN A 21 -0.76 -10.11 -6.50
CA ASN A 21 -0.32 -10.48 -5.16
C ASN A 21 0.57 -9.39 -4.55
N ALA A 22 1.56 -8.89 -5.29
CA ALA A 22 2.40 -7.78 -4.84
C ALA A 22 1.57 -6.49 -4.60
N ALA A 23 0.61 -6.21 -5.49
CA ALA A 23 -0.29 -5.06 -5.36
C ALA A 23 -1.16 -5.13 -4.10
N ILE A 24 -1.67 -6.30 -3.71
CA ILE A 24 -2.46 -6.48 -2.49
C ILE A 24 -1.55 -6.42 -1.25
N VAL A 25 -0.43 -7.13 -1.28
CA VAL A 25 0.50 -7.21 -0.15
C VAL A 25 1.06 -5.83 0.23
N SER A 26 1.22 -4.93 -0.76
CA SER A 26 1.72 -3.57 -0.50
C SER A 26 0.79 -2.69 0.35
N TYR A 27 -0.47 -3.10 0.62
CA TYR A 27 -1.41 -2.39 1.50
C TYR A 27 -1.23 -2.71 2.99
N PHE A 28 -0.48 -3.75 3.35
CA PHE A 28 -0.35 -4.20 4.75
C PHE A 28 0.81 -3.51 5.48
N TRP A 29 0.69 -2.18 5.62
CA TRP A 29 1.69 -1.32 6.29
C TRP A 29 3.09 -1.42 5.65
N PHE A 30 4.09 -0.79 6.26
CA PHE A 30 5.48 -0.84 5.80
C PHE A 30 6.03 -2.27 5.66
N ILE A 31 5.61 -3.20 6.54
CA ILE A 31 6.07 -4.60 6.47
C ILE A 31 5.56 -5.25 5.18
N GLY A 32 4.26 -5.16 4.90
CA GLY A 32 3.68 -5.65 3.65
C GLY A 32 4.29 -4.96 2.44
N TRP A 33 4.52 -3.65 2.50
CA TRP A 33 5.16 -2.91 1.43
C TRP A 33 6.59 -3.41 1.11
N ILE A 34 7.42 -3.64 2.14
CA ILE A 34 8.78 -4.16 1.99
C ILE A 34 8.74 -5.56 1.35
N ILE A 35 7.86 -6.44 1.83
CA ILE A 35 7.68 -7.79 1.27
C ILE A 35 7.25 -7.71 -0.20
N ALA A 36 6.24 -6.90 -0.52
CA ALA A 36 5.75 -6.71 -1.89
C ALA A 36 6.87 -6.21 -2.82
N TYR A 37 7.71 -5.29 -2.35
CA TYR A 37 8.79 -4.75 -3.15
C TYR A 37 9.92 -5.77 -3.38
N PHE A 38 10.50 -6.31 -2.31
CA PHE A 38 11.71 -7.13 -2.42
C PHE A 38 11.45 -8.58 -2.79
N ALA A 39 10.37 -9.18 -2.29
CA ALA A 39 10.10 -10.61 -2.50
C ALA A 39 9.21 -10.89 -3.72
N MET A 40 8.51 -9.88 -4.26
CA MET A 40 7.49 -10.09 -5.30
C MET A 40 7.68 -9.21 -6.53
N TYR A 41 8.03 -7.93 -6.34
CA TYR A 41 8.15 -6.98 -7.46
C TYR A 41 9.53 -6.93 -8.11
N LYS A 42 10.61 -6.96 -7.31
CA LYS A 42 11.98 -6.69 -7.78
C LYS A 42 12.37 -7.56 -8.97
N ASP A 43 12.06 -8.85 -8.90
CA ASP A 43 12.40 -9.84 -9.93
C ASP A 43 11.25 -10.06 -10.94
N ASN A 44 10.07 -9.48 -10.68
CA ASN A 44 8.89 -9.60 -11.52
C ASN A 44 8.11 -8.29 -11.63
N LYS A 45 8.64 -7.38 -12.44
CA LYS A 45 8.13 -6.02 -12.55
C LYS A 45 6.87 -5.97 -13.40
N THR A 46 5.73 -5.92 -12.75
CA THR A 46 4.46 -5.70 -13.45
C THR A 46 3.99 -4.26 -13.32
N GLU A 47 3.21 -3.86 -14.30
CA GLU A 47 2.51 -2.58 -14.35
C GLU A 47 1.53 -2.37 -13.18
N LEU A 48 0.82 -3.42 -12.76
CA LEU A 48 -0.15 -3.37 -11.67
C LEU A 48 0.56 -3.23 -10.32
N SER A 49 1.55 -4.10 -10.05
CA SER A 49 2.33 -4.05 -8.81
C SER A 49 3.06 -2.71 -8.67
N ARG A 50 3.66 -2.20 -9.75
CA ARG A 50 4.34 -0.90 -9.75
C ARG A 50 3.38 0.23 -9.37
N TYR A 51 2.19 0.26 -9.97
CA TYR A 51 1.18 1.28 -9.68
C TYR A 51 0.76 1.28 -8.19
N HIS A 52 0.45 0.10 -7.65
CA HIS A 52 0.04 -0.05 -6.25
C HIS A 52 1.19 0.19 -5.27
N LEU A 53 2.42 -0.25 -5.56
CA LEU A 53 3.60 0.03 -4.74
C LEU A 53 3.86 1.54 -4.59
N LYS A 54 3.78 2.31 -5.68
CA LYS A 54 3.94 3.77 -5.64
C LYS A 54 2.88 4.42 -4.74
N GLN A 55 1.59 4.14 -4.97
CA GLN A 55 0.52 4.79 -4.21
C GLN A 55 0.49 4.37 -2.75
N THR A 56 0.74 3.08 -2.46
CA THR A 56 0.78 2.60 -1.09
C THR A 56 1.98 3.15 -0.35
N LEU A 57 3.15 3.32 -1.00
CA LEU A 57 4.29 4.00 -0.36
C LEU A 57 3.90 5.42 0.08
N LEU A 58 3.33 6.21 -0.83
CA LEU A 58 2.89 7.56 -0.49
C LEU A 58 1.83 7.55 0.61
N PHE A 59 0.85 6.67 0.50
CA PHE A 59 -0.24 6.56 1.47
C PHE A 59 0.29 6.28 2.87
N HIS A 60 1.19 5.30 3.04
CA HIS A 60 1.79 4.98 4.35
C HIS A 60 2.62 6.14 4.90
N LEU A 61 3.37 6.85 4.05
CA LEU A 61 4.12 8.03 4.46
C LEU A 61 3.19 9.14 4.94
N VAL A 62 2.19 9.50 4.13
CA VAL A 62 1.21 10.54 4.45
C VAL A 62 0.41 10.18 5.71
N SER A 63 -0.10 8.96 5.81
CA SER A 63 -0.86 8.52 6.98
C SER A 63 -0.01 8.53 8.25
N THR A 64 1.27 8.15 8.14
CA THR A 64 2.22 8.20 9.27
C THR A 64 2.51 9.64 9.68
N VAL A 65 2.84 10.52 8.73
CA VAL A 65 3.11 11.94 9.01
C VAL A 65 1.89 12.63 9.63
N ILE A 66 0.68 12.40 9.10
CA ILE A 66 -0.54 12.95 9.67
C ILE A 66 -0.75 12.40 11.09
N SER A 67 -0.65 11.09 11.29
CA SER A 67 -0.91 10.48 12.60
C SER A 67 0.08 10.94 13.65
N TRP A 68 1.38 10.96 13.33
CA TRP A 68 2.43 11.32 14.27
C TRP A 68 2.57 12.83 14.44
N GLY A 69 2.59 13.59 13.34
CA GLY A 69 2.72 15.04 13.36
C GLY A 69 1.55 15.72 14.05
N LEU A 70 0.32 15.27 13.78
CA LEU A 70 -0.87 15.81 14.44
C LEU A 70 -0.93 15.40 15.92
N SER A 71 -0.46 14.19 16.27
CA SER A 71 -0.35 13.79 17.68
C SER A 71 0.66 14.67 18.44
N LEU A 72 1.84 14.93 17.89
CA LEU A 72 2.85 15.78 18.53
C LEU A 72 2.35 17.22 18.77
N PHE A 73 1.62 17.77 17.82
CA PHE A 73 1.04 19.11 17.95
C PHE A 73 -0.14 19.17 18.92
N LEU A 74 -0.96 18.12 18.97
CA LEU A 74 -2.16 18.08 19.81
C LEU A 74 -1.88 17.67 21.25
N ILE A 75 -0.78 16.97 21.56
CA ILE A 75 -0.42 16.58 22.93
C ILE A 75 -0.41 17.81 23.88
N PRO A 76 0.33 18.91 23.61
CA PRO A 76 0.32 20.09 24.48
C PRO A 76 -1.06 20.72 24.61
N VAL A 77 -1.85 20.75 23.53
CA VAL A 77 -3.20 21.31 23.50
C VAL A 77 -4.17 20.49 24.34
N ILE A 78 -4.10 19.16 24.27
CA ILE A 78 -4.90 18.23 25.07
C ILE A 78 -4.56 18.37 26.56
N PHE A 79 -3.28 18.50 26.89
CA PHE A 79 -2.87 18.76 28.28
C PHE A 79 -3.36 20.13 28.80
N ALA A 80 -3.40 21.15 27.94
CA ALA A 80 -3.82 22.50 28.32
C ALA A 80 -5.34 22.73 28.36
N THR A 81 -6.11 22.03 27.50
CA THR A 81 -7.55 22.27 27.29
C THR A 81 -8.44 21.08 27.69
N GLY A 82 -7.83 19.97 28.11
CA GLY A 82 -8.50 18.70 28.39
C GLY A 82 -8.70 17.83 27.14
N PHE A 83 -9.22 16.61 27.32
CA PHE A 83 -9.46 15.62 26.26
C PHE A 83 -10.59 15.99 25.26
N GLY A 84 -11.14 17.20 25.31
CA GLY A 84 -12.28 17.64 24.50
C GLY A 84 -11.90 18.05 23.06
N GLY A 85 -12.82 17.83 22.11
CA GLY A 85 -12.80 18.33 20.72
C GLY A 85 -11.69 17.79 19.81
N SER A 86 -10.43 18.03 20.18
CA SER A 86 -9.22 17.66 19.45
C SER A 86 -9.08 16.14 19.23
N TYR A 87 -9.48 15.34 20.22
CA TYR A 87 -9.50 13.87 20.10
C TYR A 87 -10.47 13.38 19.01
N TYR A 88 -11.64 14.00 18.89
CA TYR A 88 -12.63 13.61 17.87
C TYR A 88 -12.16 13.93 16.45
N ILE A 89 -11.45 15.06 16.26
CA ILE A 89 -10.88 15.44 14.96
C ILE A 89 -9.86 14.38 14.50
N LEU A 90 -8.98 13.93 15.40
CA LEU A 90 -8.03 12.84 15.10
C LEU A 90 -8.74 11.57 14.64
N ARG A 91 -9.82 11.18 15.33
CA ARG A 91 -10.61 9.99 14.98
C ARG A 91 -11.26 10.11 13.61
N VAL A 92 -11.84 11.27 13.28
CA VAL A 92 -12.45 11.49 11.96
C VAL A 92 -11.41 11.38 10.84
N ILE A 93 -10.23 11.98 11.02
CA ILE A 93 -9.14 11.89 10.03
C ILE A 93 -8.69 10.43 9.84
N GLN A 94 -8.54 9.68 10.93
CA GLN A 94 -8.19 8.25 10.87
C GLN A 94 -9.23 7.43 10.09
N VAL A 95 -10.52 7.68 10.32
CA VAL A 95 -11.61 7.01 9.59
C VAL A 95 -11.57 7.36 8.10
N VAL A 96 -11.36 8.62 7.74
CA VAL A 96 -11.24 9.05 6.33
C VAL A 96 -10.05 8.36 5.63
N LEU A 97 -8.88 8.34 6.29
CA LEU A 97 -7.71 7.63 5.76
C LEU A 97 -7.97 6.14 5.62
N PHE A 98 -8.66 5.52 6.58
CA PHE A 98 -9.04 4.11 6.51
C PHE A 98 -9.98 3.83 5.33
N VAL A 99 -10.96 4.70 5.06
CA VAL A 99 -11.82 4.60 3.88
C VAL A 99 -11.01 4.69 2.58
N PHE A 100 -10.06 5.63 2.50
CA PHE A 100 -9.16 5.75 1.34
C PHE A 100 -8.29 4.51 1.14
N TRP A 101 -7.80 3.91 2.22
CA TRP A 101 -7.08 2.64 2.18
C TRP A 101 -7.94 1.50 1.61
N ILE A 102 -9.20 1.38 2.08
CA ILE A 102 -10.15 0.38 1.58
C ILE A 102 -10.41 0.55 0.08
N ILE A 103 -10.63 1.78 -0.39
CA ILE A 103 -10.86 2.07 -1.81
C ILE A 103 -9.67 1.59 -2.66
N GLY A 104 -8.44 1.90 -2.22
CA GLY A 104 -7.24 1.44 -2.91
C GLY A 104 -7.09 -0.09 -2.88
N LEU A 105 -7.35 -0.71 -1.74
CA LEU A 105 -7.23 -2.16 -1.58
C LEU A 105 -8.24 -2.90 -2.48
N ILE A 106 -9.48 -2.43 -2.56
CA ILE A 106 -10.49 -2.99 -3.46
C ILE A 106 -10.01 -2.92 -4.91
N ALA A 107 -9.43 -1.79 -5.33
CA ALA A 107 -8.86 -1.66 -6.67
C ALA A 107 -7.74 -2.68 -6.93
N ALA A 108 -6.85 -2.89 -5.95
CA ALA A 108 -5.78 -3.89 -6.04
C ALA A 108 -6.34 -5.32 -6.17
N ILE A 109 -7.36 -5.66 -5.37
CA ILE A 109 -8.06 -6.95 -5.43
C ILE A 109 -8.74 -7.13 -6.80
N GLN A 110 -9.26 -6.07 -7.39
CA GLN A 110 -9.85 -6.08 -8.73
C GLN A 110 -8.82 -6.07 -9.86
N GLY A 111 -7.53 -5.90 -9.56
CA GLY A 111 -6.48 -5.77 -10.57
C GLY A 111 -6.56 -4.47 -11.37
N GLN A 112 -7.14 -3.42 -10.79
CA GLN A 112 -7.38 -2.13 -11.45
C GLN A 112 -6.40 -1.08 -10.94
N LYS A 113 -5.78 -0.35 -11.86
CA LYS A 113 -4.95 0.83 -11.54
C LYS A 113 -5.82 2.05 -11.21
N LYS A 114 -6.59 1.97 -10.12
CA LYS A 114 -7.39 3.11 -9.62
C LYS A 114 -6.65 3.85 -8.50
N PRO A 115 -6.64 5.20 -8.55
CA PRO A 115 -5.93 5.99 -7.56
C PRO A 115 -6.71 6.01 -6.25
N ILE A 116 -5.99 5.93 -5.13
CA ILE A 116 -6.51 6.38 -3.84
C ILE A 116 -6.85 7.89 -3.95
N PRO A 117 -8.04 8.35 -3.54
CA PRO A 117 -8.40 9.76 -3.59
C PRO A 117 -7.33 10.66 -2.95
N LEU A 118 -7.05 11.81 -3.58
CA LEU A 118 -6.05 12.83 -3.17
C LEU A 118 -4.57 12.41 -3.21
N ILE A 119 -4.26 11.11 -3.28
CA ILE A 119 -2.90 10.56 -3.09
C ILE A 119 -2.40 9.84 -4.34
N GLY A 120 -3.25 9.03 -4.99
CA GLY A 120 -2.85 8.07 -6.00
C GLY A 120 -2.14 8.68 -7.21
N ASP A 121 -2.62 9.80 -7.74
CA ASP A 121 -2.02 10.46 -8.91
C ASP A 121 -0.67 11.10 -8.58
N LYS A 122 -0.56 11.74 -7.41
CA LYS A 122 0.70 12.33 -6.93
C LYS A 122 1.76 11.26 -6.71
N ALA A 123 1.36 10.07 -6.27
CA ALA A 123 2.30 8.98 -6.05
C ALA A 123 2.97 8.51 -7.35
N GLN A 124 2.28 8.56 -8.49
CA GLN A 124 2.85 8.12 -9.76
C GLN A 124 3.98 9.05 -10.23
N THR A 125 3.91 10.34 -9.91
CA THR A 125 4.94 11.33 -10.28
C THR A 125 6.08 11.42 -9.27
N MET A 126 5.83 11.19 -7.97
CA MET A 126 6.86 11.30 -6.92
C MET A 126 7.81 10.11 -6.84
N PHE A 127 7.40 8.94 -7.32
CA PHE A 127 8.22 7.73 -7.25
C PHE A 127 8.49 7.15 -8.65
N PRO A 128 9.16 7.87 -9.56
CA PRO A 128 9.39 7.41 -10.94
C PRO A 128 10.30 6.17 -11.02
N SER A 129 11.17 5.98 -10.03
CA SER A 129 12.18 4.91 -9.98
C SER A 129 11.70 3.56 -9.45
N ILE A 130 10.52 3.52 -8.83
CA ILE A 130 9.80 2.27 -8.56
C ILE A 130 9.24 1.77 -9.89
#